data_AF-A7AV59-F1
#
_entry.id   AF-A7AV59-F1
#
_cell.length_a   1.000
_cell.length_b   1.000
_cell.length_c   1.000
_cell.angle_alpha   90.00
_cell.angle_beta   90.00
_cell.angle_gamma   90.00
#
_symmetry.space_group_name_H-M   'P 1'
#
loop_
_entity.id
_entity.type
_entity.pdbx_description
1 polymer ?
#
loop_
_entity_poly.entity_id
_entity_poly.type
_entity_poly.pdbx_seq_one_letter_code
_entity_poly.pdbx_strand_id
1 'polypeptide(L)'
;MAKQISEIVEEIRRLAQKNKIKELVKLLSDLAYKYEKNPRRLIAVITLRIYYNIQLNASQNVVADFNLIKSPYSDKWLYESYPDKYGDRRYDMLQKYIWRRGTMCPFSLYLMYCYYPYVMGSMYTALDRFYSLREYLEHQLSENPQQSEVYDSRIVCVGLLLIDILMSEKRLTDALTELLSMQRAHSKMSHVINAMIALVYTQIGDITNAQKHIENAIEAGSKITEIYRGLRSALLGDFDNAYSIFNATLPLFKDEEPSSVVTACENLVLNNIAVTLFYMNNAAAGKVIIDSCKNVHKVCYE
;
A
#
# COMPACT_ATOMS: atom_id res chain seq x y z
N MET A 1 21.80 -25.55 15.39
CA MET A 1 20.36 -25.88 15.37
C MET A 1 19.65 -24.95 14.42
N ALA A 2 18.88 -25.47 13.47
CA ALA A 2 18.08 -24.63 12.58
C ALA A 2 16.94 -24.00 13.38
N LYS A 3 16.92 -22.66 13.50
CA LYS A 3 15.79 -21.93 14.10
C LYS A 3 14.48 -22.36 13.46
N GLN A 4 13.46 -22.58 14.27
CA GLN A 4 12.10 -22.85 13.76
C GLN A 4 11.58 -21.62 13.01
N ILE A 5 10.64 -21.80 12.07
CA ILE A 5 10.11 -20.69 11.26
C ILE A 5 9.44 -19.63 12.15
N SER A 6 8.75 -20.06 13.20
CA SER A 6 8.15 -19.20 14.23
C SER A 6 9.20 -18.27 14.85
N GLU A 7 10.34 -18.81 15.27
CA GLU A 7 11.44 -18.03 15.85
C GLU A 7 12.03 -17.02 14.86
N ILE A 8 12.11 -17.36 13.57
CA ILE A 8 12.58 -16.45 12.53
C ILE A 8 11.60 -15.29 12.34
N VAL A 9 10.29 -15.58 12.31
CA VAL A 9 9.25 -14.55 12.18
C VAL A 9 9.24 -13.61 13.38
N GLU A 10 9.34 -14.16 14.60
CA GLU A 10 9.42 -13.34 15.81
C GLU A 10 10.68 -12.48 15.85
N GLU A 11 11.82 -13.02 15.42
CA GLU A 11 13.05 -12.23 15.32
C GLU A 11 12.91 -11.07 14.31
N ILE A 12 12.32 -11.33 13.14
CA ILE A 12 12.03 -10.30 12.14
C ILE A 12 11.12 -9.22 12.72
N ARG A 13 10.02 -9.61 13.39
CA ARG A 13 9.09 -8.68 14.04
C ARG A 13 9.78 -7.83 15.09
N ARG A 14 10.57 -8.47 15.97
CA ARG A 14 11.32 -7.79 17.04
C ARG A 14 12.30 -6.77 16.48
N LEU A 15 13.05 -7.11 15.43
CA LEU A 15 14.00 -6.19 14.80
C LEU A 15 13.28 -5.02 14.12
N ALA A 16 12.17 -5.29 13.43
CA ALA A 16 11.34 -4.27 12.79
C ALA A 16 10.77 -3.28 13.83
N GLN A 17 10.19 -3.78 14.93
CA GLN A 17 9.65 -2.95 16.02
C GLN A 17 10.72 -2.10 16.70
N LYS A 18 11.95 -2.60 16.81
CA LYS A 18 13.09 -1.86 17.37
C LYS A 18 13.79 -0.95 16.35
N ASN A 19 13.25 -0.82 15.14
CA ASN A 19 13.83 -0.07 14.03
C ASN A 19 15.30 -0.44 13.71
N LYS A 20 15.67 -1.71 13.91
CA LYS A 20 17.02 -2.24 13.65
C LYS A 20 17.15 -2.70 12.20
N ILE A 21 16.89 -1.79 11.25
CA ILE A 21 16.75 -2.12 9.82
C ILE A 21 18.03 -2.76 9.23
N LYS A 22 19.22 -2.28 9.60
CA LYS A 22 20.49 -2.85 9.13
C LYS A 22 20.69 -4.32 9.55
N GLU A 23 20.39 -4.64 10.81
CA GLU A 23 20.47 -6.00 11.34
C GLU A 23 19.43 -6.91 10.65
N LEU A 24 18.24 -6.36 10.39
CA LEU A 24 17.17 -7.06 9.69
C LEU A 24 17.54 -7.40 8.24
N VAL A 25 18.13 -6.47 7.50
CA VAL A 25 18.61 -6.72 6.13
C VAL A 25 19.71 -7.78 6.10
N LYS A 26 20.61 -7.79 7.09
CA LYS A 26 21.63 -8.84 7.23
C LYS A 26 20.98 -10.22 7.44
N LEU A 27 20.06 -10.32 8.39
CA LEU A 27 19.30 -11.55 8.64
C LEU A 27 18.55 -12.04 7.38
N LEU A 28 17.88 -11.13 6.67
CA LEU A 28 17.16 -11.46 5.43
C LEU A 28 18.10 -11.94 4.32
N SER A 29 19.33 -11.42 4.26
CA SER A 29 20.33 -11.87 3.28
C SER A 29 20.81 -13.29 3.57
N ASP A 30 21.08 -13.62 4.83
CA ASP A 30 21.43 -14.98 5.25
C ASP A 30 20.28 -15.97 4.96
N LEU A 31 19.03 -15.54 5.18
CA LEU A 31 17.84 -16.33 4.87
C LEU A 31 17.63 -16.52 3.37
N ALA A 32 17.93 -15.51 2.54
CA ALA A 32 17.81 -15.62 1.09
C ALA A 32 18.77 -16.69 0.56
N TYR A 33 20.02 -16.71 1.02
CA TYR A 33 20.98 -17.76 0.69
C TYR A 33 20.49 -19.14 1.15
N LYS A 34 20.04 -19.25 2.41
CA LYS A 34 19.49 -20.50 2.96
C LYS A 34 18.30 -21.04 2.16
N TYR A 35 17.45 -20.17 1.62
CA TYR A 35 16.23 -20.54 0.90
C TYR A 35 16.36 -20.55 -0.61
N GLU A 36 17.58 -20.47 -1.17
CA GLU A 36 17.82 -20.48 -2.62
C GLU A 36 17.08 -21.63 -3.34
N LYS A 37 17.04 -22.83 -2.72
CA LYS A 37 16.35 -24.02 -3.26
C LYS A 37 14.85 -24.10 -2.92
N ASN A 38 14.27 -23.12 -2.25
CA ASN A 38 12.86 -23.05 -1.88
C ASN A 38 12.22 -21.75 -2.43
N PRO A 39 11.72 -21.77 -3.68
CA PRO A 39 11.22 -20.58 -4.38
C PRO A 39 10.20 -19.75 -3.58
N ARG A 40 9.23 -20.40 -2.94
CA ARG A 40 8.21 -19.72 -2.12
C ARG A 40 8.81 -18.97 -0.94
N ARG A 41 9.77 -19.55 -0.23
CA ARG A 41 10.42 -18.89 0.91
C ARG A 41 11.40 -17.83 0.45
N LEU A 42 12.12 -18.10 -0.64
CA LEU A 42 13.05 -17.18 -1.26
C LEU A 42 12.34 -15.88 -1.66
N ILE A 43 11.25 -15.96 -2.42
CA ILE A 43 10.54 -14.78 -2.90
C ILE A 43 9.95 -13.96 -1.74
N ALA A 44 9.46 -14.60 -0.68
CA ALA A 44 8.98 -13.92 0.52
C ALA A 44 10.10 -13.15 1.24
N VAL A 45 11.28 -13.77 1.38
CA VAL A 45 12.45 -13.12 2.01
C VAL A 45 13.00 -11.98 1.16
N ILE A 46 13.13 -12.18 -0.16
CA ILE A 46 13.57 -11.10 -1.07
C ILE A 46 12.57 -9.95 -1.05
N THR A 47 11.26 -10.21 -1.00
CA THR A 47 10.23 -9.16 -0.88
C THR A 47 10.46 -8.30 0.37
N LEU A 48 10.69 -8.91 1.53
CA LEU A 48 11.02 -8.17 2.76
C LEU A 48 12.35 -7.42 2.63
N ARG A 49 13.36 -8.04 2.00
CA ARG A 49 14.67 -7.43 1.81
C ARG A 49 14.60 -6.18 0.93
N ILE A 50 13.81 -6.22 -0.15
CA ILE A 50 13.51 -5.05 -1.00
C ILE A 50 12.89 -3.95 -0.15
N TYR A 51 11.82 -4.26 0.60
CA TYR A 51 11.11 -3.29 1.43
C TYR A 51 12.06 -2.56 2.39
N TYR A 52 12.89 -3.29 3.13
CA TYR A 52 13.81 -2.68 4.09
C TYR A 52 15.01 -1.99 3.44
N ASN A 53 15.48 -2.46 2.27
CA ASN A 53 16.51 -1.74 1.51
C ASN A 53 15.99 -0.41 0.92
N ILE A 54 14.71 -0.33 0.54
CA ILE A 54 14.07 0.95 0.18
C ILE A 54 14.13 1.91 1.37
N GLN A 55 13.81 1.44 2.58
CA GLN A 55 13.88 2.29 3.77
C GLN A 55 15.29 2.78 4.13
N LEU A 56 16.32 2.02 3.75
CA LEU A 56 17.73 2.40 3.93
C LEU A 56 18.27 3.26 2.78
N ASN A 57 17.46 3.60 1.77
CA ASN A 57 17.90 4.23 0.52
C ASN A 57 19.05 3.44 -0.16
N ALA A 58 19.05 2.11 -0.03
CA ALA A 58 20.09 1.23 -0.56
C ALA A 58 19.78 0.80 -2.00
N SER A 59 19.71 1.75 -2.93
CA SER A 59 19.18 1.54 -4.29
C SER A 59 19.89 0.42 -5.07
N GLN A 60 21.20 0.27 -4.90
CA GLN A 60 21.97 -0.82 -5.54
C GLN A 60 21.47 -2.20 -5.11
N ASN A 61 21.16 -2.38 -3.82
CA ASN A 61 20.66 -3.64 -3.29
C ASN A 61 19.25 -3.94 -3.79
N VAL A 62 18.39 -2.91 -3.86
CA VAL A 62 17.03 -3.06 -4.41
C VAL A 62 17.06 -3.47 -5.88
N VAL A 63 17.91 -2.82 -6.69
CA VAL A 63 18.08 -3.17 -8.11
C VAL A 63 18.63 -4.59 -8.26
N ALA A 64 19.62 -4.99 -7.45
CA ALA A 64 20.15 -6.35 -7.47
C ALA A 64 19.06 -7.40 -7.15
N ASP A 65 18.19 -7.12 -6.18
CA ASP A 65 17.06 -7.98 -5.83
C ASP A 65 16.02 -8.07 -6.96
N PHE A 66 15.68 -6.96 -7.60
CA PHE A 66 14.81 -6.98 -8.77
C PHE A 66 15.44 -7.72 -9.96
N ASN A 67 16.75 -7.60 -10.18
CA ASN A 67 17.45 -8.35 -11.22
C ASN A 67 17.45 -9.87 -10.95
N LEU A 68 17.54 -10.27 -9.68
CA LEU A 68 17.43 -11.67 -9.27
C LEU A 68 16.01 -12.22 -9.52
N ILE A 69 14.99 -11.40 -9.27
CA ILE A 69 13.59 -11.74 -9.55
C ILE A 69 13.28 -11.73 -11.06
N LYS A 70 13.94 -10.83 -11.80
CA LYS A 70 13.66 -10.39 -13.18
C LYS A 70 12.27 -9.79 -13.33
N SER A 71 11.23 -10.61 -13.19
CA SER A 71 9.84 -10.20 -13.26
C SER A 71 9.00 -11.01 -12.29
N PRO A 72 8.12 -10.39 -11.48
CA PRO A 72 7.19 -11.11 -10.62
C PRO A 72 6.10 -11.85 -11.40
N TYR A 73 5.99 -11.63 -12.72
CA TYR A 73 5.08 -12.33 -13.63
C TYR A 73 5.70 -13.58 -14.28
N SER A 74 6.98 -13.87 -14.03
CA SER A 74 7.65 -15.02 -14.63
C SER A 74 7.06 -16.34 -14.13
N ASP A 75 6.96 -17.33 -15.03
CA ASP A 75 6.57 -18.71 -14.71
C ASP A 75 7.37 -19.30 -13.55
N LYS A 76 8.65 -18.92 -13.39
CA LYS A 76 9.50 -19.32 -12.25
C LYS A 76 8.84 -19.04 -10.89
N TRP A 77 7.91 -18.11 -10.80
CA TRP A 77 7.23 -17.77 -9.55
C TRP A 77 5.83 -18.39 -9.42
N LEU A 78 5.41 -19.24 -10.36
CA LEU A 78 4.17 -20.00 -10.29
C LEU A 78 4.36 -21.31 -9.49
N TYR A 79 3.33 -21.70 -8.74
CA TYR A 79 3.34 -22.99 -8.02
C TYR A 79 3.45 -24.16 -9.00
N GLU A 80 2.84 -24.02 -10.17
CA GLU A 80 2.77 -24.99 -11.27
C GLU A 80 4.14 -25.35 -11.84
N SER A 81 5.13 -24.46 -11.71
CA SER A 81 6.51 -24.72 -12.15
C SER A 81 7.29 -25.64 -11.21
N TYR A 82 6.73 -26.01 -10.05
CA TYR A 82 7.36 -26.93 -9.09
C TYR A 82 6.38 -27.99 -8.60
N PRO A 83 5.86 -28.86 -9.48
CA PRO A 83 4.86 -29.87 -9.13
C PRO A 83 5.39 -30.80 -8.03
N ASP A 84 6.65 -31.21 -8.08
CA ASP A 84 7.24 -32.12 -7.07
C ASP A 84 7.30 -31.53 -5.65
N LYS A 85 7.27 -30.20 -5.51
CA LYS A 85 7.38 -29.50 -4.23
C LYS A 85 6.04 -28.98 -3.70
N TYR A 86 5.16 -28.54 -4.59
CA TYR A 86 3.92 -27.86 -4.23
C TYR A 86 2.66 -28.55 -4.75
N GLY A 87 2.80 -29.75 -5.33
CA GLY A 87 1.69 -30.63 -5.61
C GLY A 87 0.98 -31.03 -4.33
N ASP A 88 -0.29 -30.62 -4.24
CA ASP A 88 -1.19 -31.13 -3.22
C ASP A 88 -1.70 -32.49 -3.72
N ARG A 89 -1.34 -33.57 -3.02
CA ARG A 89 -1.87 -34.92 -3.33
C ARG A 89 -3.30 -35.08 -2.80
N ARG A 90 -4.15 -34.06 -2.95
CA ARG A 90 -5.58 -34.21 -2.68
C ARG A 90 -6.23 -34.82 -3.92
N TYR A 91 -6.71 -36.04 -3.73
CA TYR A 91 -7.60 -36.75 -4.66
C TYR A 91 -8.97 -36.08 -4.60
N ASP A 92 -9.41 -35.52 -5.72
CA ASP A 92 -10.83 -35.21 -5.90
C ASP A 92 -11.62 -36.51 -6.21
N MET A 93 -12.94 -36.51 -6.02
CA MET A 93 -13.86 -37.62 -6.32
C MET A 93 -13.76 -38.12 -7.78
N LEU A 94 -13.11 -37.36 -8.67
CA LEU A 94 -12.85 -37.67 -10.08
C LEU A 94 -11.43 -38.19 -10.38
N GLN A 95 -10.65 -38.60 -9.37
CA GLN A 95 -9.28 -39.12 -9.52
C GLN A 95 -8.30 -38.16 -10.24
N LYS A 96 -8.46 -36.84 -10.06
CA LYS A 96 -7.54 -35.82 -10.62
C LYS A 96 -6.73 -35.15 -9.51
N TYR A 97 -5.42 -35.11 -9.66
CA TYR A 97 -4.53 -34.38 -8.76
C TYR A 97 -4.84 -32.88 -8.81
N ILE A 98 -5.15 -32.27 -7.65
CA ILE A 98 -5.37 -30.82 -7.55
C ILE A 98 -4.06 -30.13 -7.20
N TRP A 99 -3.42 -29.49 -8.17
CA TRP A 99 -2.21 -28.70 -7.93
C TRP A 99 -2.57 -27.35 -7.29
N ARG A 100 -1.75 -26.85 -6.35
CA ARG A 100 -1.83 -25.43 -5.98
C ARG A 100 -1.55 -24.60 -7.22
N ARG A 101 -2.48 -23.69 -7.55
CA ARG A 101 -2.39 -22.84 -8.73
C ARG A 101 -2.09 -21.40 -8.37
N GLY A 102 -1.44 -20.69 -9.30
CA GLY A 102 -1.18 -19.26 -9.23
C GLY A 102 0.21 -18.89 -8.71
N THR A 103 0.37 -17.61 -8.41
CA THR A 103 1.66 -17.01 -8.08
C THR A 103 2.10 -17.22 -6.63
N MET A 104 3.40 -17.44 -6.43
CA MET A 104 4.08 -17.41 -5.13
C MET A 104 4.47 -15.98 -4.72
N CYS A 105 4.45 -15.02 -5.67
CA CYS A 105 4.81 -13.64 -5.39
C CYS A 105 3.78 -12.99 -4.47
N PRO A 106 4.20 -12.41 -3.33
CA PRO A 106 3.31 -11.59 -2.51
C PRO A 106 2.83 -10.36 -3.28
N PHE A 107 1.60 -9.90 -3.03
CA PHE A 107 1.05 -8.71 -3.70
C PHE A 107 1.92 -7.46 -3.49
N SER A 108 2.50 -7.30 -2.31
CA SER A 108 3.43 -6.20 -2.01
C SER A 108 4.66 -6.16 -2.92
N LEU A 109 5.14 -7.32 -3.41
CA LEU A 109 6.24 -7.35 -4.38
C LEU A 109 5.84 -6.71 -5.70
N TYR A 110 4.63 -6.99 -6.20
CA TYR A 110 4.12 -6.36 -7.41
C TYR A 110 4.02 -4.83 -7.23
N LEU A 111 3.51 -4.37 -6.08
CA LEU A 111 3.45 -2.93 -5.79
C LEU A 111 4.83 -2.27 -5.78
N MET A 112 5.80 -2.86 -5.08
CA MET A 112 7.18 -2.34 -5.06
C MET A 112 7.82 -2.40 -6.45
N TYR A 113 7.59 -3.47 -7.21
CA TYR A 113 8.10 -3.60 -8.59
C TYR A 113 7.54 -2.52 -9.52
N CYS A 114 6.26 -2.15 -9.36
CA CYS A 114 5.64 -1.10 -10.16
C CYS A 114 6.05 0.31 -9.70
N TYR A 115 6.11 0.57 -8.39
CA TYR A 115 6.38 1.90 -7.86
C TYR A 115 7.88 2.27 -7.87
N TYR A 116 8.78 1.32 -7.65
CA TYR A 116 10.21 1.61 -7.49
C TYR A 116 10.86 2.37 -8.67
N PRO A 117 10.51 2.11 -9.95
CA PRO A 117 10.96 2.95 -11.06
C PRO A 117 10.64 4.43 -10.87
N TYR A 118 9.48 4.78 -10.30
CA TYR A 118 9.12 6.16 -10.00
C TYR A 118 10.07 6.79 -8.98
N VAL A 119 10.39 6.05 -7.91
CA VAL A 119 11.39 6.46 -6.90
C VAL A 119 12.76 6.73 -7.54
N MET A 120 13.09 6.01 -8.61
CA MET A 120 14.33 6.17 -9.37
C MET A 120 14.23 7.22 -10.50
N GLY A 121 13.14 8.00 -10.57
CA GLY A 121 12.93 9.05 -11.57
C GLY A 121 12.40 8.57 -12.92
N SER A 122 11.93 7.32 -13.00
CA SER A 122 11.38 6.72 -14.23
C SER A 122 9.85 6.57 -14.15
N MET A 123 9.16 7.70 -14.33
CA MET A 123 7.70 7.78 -14.27
C MET A 123 7.00 6.87 -15.29
N TYR A 124 7.36 6.93 -16.57
CA TYR A 124 6.66 6.16 -17.61
C TYR A 124 6.80 4.65 -17.40
N THR A 125 7.95 4.17 -16.94
CA THR A 125 8.14 2.76 -16.58
C THR A 125 7.29 2.35 -15.37
N ALA A 126 7.11 3.24 -14.39
CA ALA A 126 6.22 2.97 -13.26
C ALA A 126 4.76 2.86 -13.72
N LEU A 127 4.30 3.83 -14.52
CA LEU A 127 2.93 3.83 -15.05
C LEU A 127 2.63 2.59 -15.90
N ASP A 128 3.52 2.24 -16.83
CA ASP A 128 3.41 1.04 -17.67
C ASP A 128 3.25 -0.24 -16.83
N ARG A 129 4.06 -0.37 -15.76
CA ARG A 129 3.97 -1.50 -14.84
C ARG A 129 2.68 -1.51 -14.03
N PHE A 130 2.19 -0.34 -13.59
CA PHE A 130 0.92 -0.25 -12.87
C PHE A 130 -0.28 -0.59 -13.75
N TYR A 131 -0.32 -0.11 -14.99
CA TYR A 131 -1.35 -0.49 -15.95
C TYR A 131 -1.31 -1.99 -16.25
N SER A 132 -0.12 -2.55 -16.48
CA SER A 132 0.06 -4.00 -16.65
C SER A 132 -0.41 -4.81 -15.44
N LEU A 133 -0.13 -4.33 -14.22
CA LEU A 133 -0.59 -4.98 -12.99
C LEU A 133 -2.11 -4.92 -12.84
N ARG A 134 -2.72 -3.78 -13.20
CA ARG A 134 -4.17 -3.61 -13.17
C ARG A 134 -4.84 -4.59 -14.13
N GLU A 135 -4.38 -4.65 -15.39
CA GLU A 135 -4.90 -5.59 -16.39
C GLU A 135 -4.77 -7.04 -15.91
N TYR A 136 -3.63 -7.41 -15.33
CA TYR A 136 -3.43 -8.72 -14.73
C TYR A 136 -4.46 -9.02 -13.62
N LEU A 137 -4.73 -8.07 -12.72
CA LEU A 137 -5.70 -8.25 -11.64
C LEU A 137 -7.14 -8.31 -12.15
N GLU A 138 -7.49 -7.51 -13.16
CA GLU A 138 -8.81 -7.54 -13.81
C GLU A 138 -9.05 -8.89 -14.49
N HIS A 139 -8.03 -9.46 -15.14
CA HIS A 139 -8.09 -10.82 -15.66
C HIS A 139 -8.30 -11.85 -14.53
N GLN A 140 -7.53 -11.77 -13.44
CA GLN A 140 -7.67 -12.67 -12.29
C GLN A 140 -9.06 -12.57 -11.63
N LEU A 141 -9.65 -11.38 -11.57
CA LEU A 141 -11.01 -11.14 -11.10
C LEU A 141 -12.03 -11.84 -12.00
N SER A 142 -11.86 -11.72 -13.33
CA SER A 142 -12.76 -12.36 -14.30
C SER A 142 -12.75 -13.90 -14.21
N GLU A 143 -11.57 -14.49 -13.96
CA GLU A 143 -11.40 -15.94 -13.82
C GLU A 143 -11.86 -16.46 -12.44
N ASN A 144 -11.82 -15.62 -11.41
CA ASN A 144 -12.13 -16.02 -10.03
C ASN A 144 -13.16 -15.07 -9.37
N PRO A 145 -14.42 -15.00 -9.87
CA PRO A 145 -15.42 -14.06 -9.36
C PRO A 145 -15.72 -14.23 -7.85
N GLN A 146 -15.48 -15.42 -7.28
CA GLN A 146 -15.69 -15.67 -5.85
C GLN A 146 -14.70 -14.90 -4.96
N GLN A 147 -13.58 -14.42 -5.51
CA GLN A 147 -12.60 -13.60 -4.80
C GLN A 147 -12.72 -12.11 -5.14
N SER A 148 -13.90 -11.68 -5.61
CA SER A 148 -14.12 -10.32 -6.09
C SER A 148 -13.68 -9.24 -5.10
N GLU A 149 -14.02 -9.37 -3.83
CA GLU A 149 -13.63 -8.41 -2.80
C GLU A 149 -12.10 -8.22 -2.67
N VAL A 150 -11.33 -9.30 -2.76
CA VAL A 150 -9.86 -9.25 -2.67
C VAL A 150 -9.27 -8.58 -3.90
N TYR A 151 -9.73 -8.96 -5.10
CA TYR A 151 -9.20 -8.39 -6.34
C TYR A 151 -9.66 -6.95 -6.55
N ASP A 152 -10.92 -6.61 -6.26
CA ASP A 152 -11.42 -5.23 -6.25
C ASP A 152 -10.57 -4.34 -5.34
N SER A 153 -10.29 -4.79 -4.11
CA SER A 153 -9.45 -4.04 -3.18
C SER A 153 -8.02 -3.83 -3.72
N ARG A 154 -7.46 -4.83 -4.40
CA ARG A 154 -6.13 -4.74 -5.02
C ARG A 154 -6.11 -3.82 -6.22
N ILE A 155 -7.11 -3.91 -7.10
CA ILE A 155 -7.25 -3.05 -8.28
C ILE A 155 -7.38 -1.60 -7.82
N VAL A 156 -8.21 -1.34 -6.80
CA VAL A 156 -8.35 0.01 -6.24
C VAL A 156 -7.04 0.49 -5.61
N CYS A 157 -6.32 -0.36 -4.88
CA CYS A 157 -5.00 0.00 -4.33
C CYS A 157 -3.98 0.36 -5.43
N VAL A 158 -3.91 -0.42 -6.51
CA VAL A 158 -3.07 -0.16 -7.69
C VAL A 158 -3.46 1.16 -8.35
N GLY A 159 -4.75 1.38 -8.55
CA GLY A 159 -5.29 2.61 -9.10
C GLY A 159 -4.89 3.82 -8.26
N LEU A 160 -5.09 3.79 -6.94
CA LEU A 160 -4.73 4.90 -6.06
C LEU A 160 -3.22 5.22 -6.04
N LEU A 161 -2.35 4.22 -6.16
CA LEU A 161 -0.90 4.46 -6.31
C LEU A 161 -0.53 5.06 -7.67
N LEU A 162 -1.26 4.69 -8.73
CA LEU A 162 -1.12 5.33 -10.03
C LEU A 162 -1.59 6.79 -9.97
N ILE A 163 -2.69 7.07 -9.27
CA ILE A 163 -3.19 8.44 -9.02
C ILE A 163 -2.16 9.28 -8.28
N ASP A 164 -1.52 8.72 -7.24
CA ASP A 164 -0.44 9.39 -6.49
C ASP A 164 0.70 9.88 -7.41
N ILE A 165 1.13 9.03 -8.35
CA ILE A 165 2.13 9.39 -9.36
C ILE A 165 1.61 10.50 -10.27
N LEU A 166 0.40 10.35 -10.83
CA LEU A 166 -0.16 11.36 -11.74
C LEU A 166 -0.33 12.73 -11.05
N MET A 167 -0.76 12.75 -9.80
CA MET A 167 -0.90 13.98 -9.01
C MET A 167 0.46 14.63 -8.72
N SER A 168 1.46 13.82 -8.37
CA SER A 168 2.84 14.30 -8.12
C SER A 168 3.43 14.95 -9.36
N GLU A 169 3.14 14.40 -10.54
CA GLU A 169 3.57 14.91 -11.85
C GLU A 169 2.63 16.00 -12.42
N LYS A 170 1.71 16.54 -11.61
CA LYS A 170 0.74 17.59 -11.98
C LYS A 170 -0.20 17.22 -13.14
N ARG A 171 -0.37 15.93 -13.43
CA ARG A 171 -1.30 15.39 -14.44
C ARG A 171 -2.70 15.17 -13.85
N LEU A 172 -3.29 16.24 -13.31
CA LEU A 172 -4.54 16.18 -12.55
C LEU A 172 -5.73 15.70 -13.39
N THR A 173 -5.81 16.07 -14.67
CA THR A 173 -6.86 15.61 -15.59
C THR A 173 -6.80 14.11 -15.85
N ASP A 174 -5.60 13.55 -15.98
CA ASP A 174 -5.41 12.11 -16.17
C ASP A 174 -5.80 11.36 -14.90
N ALA A 175 -5.39 11.89 -13.73
CA ALA A 175 -5.78 11.34 -12.44
C ALA A 175 -7.30 11.32 -12.26
N LEU A 176 -7.98 12.40 -12.63
CA LEU A 176 -9.44 12.49 -12.54
C LEU A 176 -10.12 11.50 -13.49
N THR A 177 -9.63 11.36 -14.73
CA THR A 177 -10.14 10.39 -15.70
C THR A 177 -10.08 8.96 -15.15
N GLU A 178 -8.94 8.58 -14.59
CA GLU A 178 -8.73 7.27 -13.99
C GLU A 178 -9.65 7.03 -12.79
N LEU A 179 -9.78 8.00 -11.88
CA LEU A 179 -10.66 7.89 -10.72
C LEU A 179 -12.13 7.76 -11.10
N LEU A 180 -12.60 8.52 -12.11
CA LEU A 180 -13.98 8.43 -12.59
C LEU A 180 -14.25 7.07 -13.27
N SER A 181 -13.26 6.51 -13.96
CA SER A 181 -13.32 5.15 -14.49
C SER A 181 -13.44 4.12 -13.36
N MET A 182 -12.57 4.22 -12.34
CA MET A 182 -12.60 3.35 -11.17
C MET A 182 -13.91 3.45 -10.39
N GLN A 183 -14.47 4.65 -10.24
CA GLN A 183 -15.74 4.86 -9.54
C GLN A 183 -16.89 4.09 -10.19
N ARG A 184 -16.92 4.01 -11.52
CA ARG A 184 -17.95 3.28 -12.27
C ARG A 184 -17.76 1.76 -12.14
N ALA A 185 -16.52 1.29 -12.09
CA ALA A 185 -16.18 -0.13 -12.05
C ALA A 185 -16.27 -0.74 -10.63
N HIS A 186 -15.95 0.02 -9.58
CA HIS A 186 -15.75 -0.51 -8.22
C HIS A 186 -16.60 0.22 -7.17
N SER A 187 -17.92 0.05 -7.26
CA SER A 187 -18.89 0.74 -6.38
C SER A 187 -18.73 0.46 -4.88
N LYS A 188 -18.19 -0.71 -4.50
CA LYS A 188 -17.95 -1.08 -3.09
C LYS A 188 -16.86 -0.25 -2.41
N MET A 189 -15.89 0.26 -3.17
CA MET A 189 -14.82 1.15 -2.68
C MET A 189 -15.11 2.62 -2.99
N SER A 190 -16.37 2.94 -3.31
CA SER A 190 -16.78 4.27 -3.75
C SER A 190 -16.43 5.36 -2.75
N HIS A 191 -16.39 5.11 -1.45
CA HIS A 191 -16.04 6.15 -0.47
C HIS A 191 -14.57 6.61 -0.59
N VAL A 192 -13.61 5.68 -0.74
CA VAL A 192 -12.18 6.04 -0.90
C VAL A 192 -11.96 6.74 -2.24
N ILE A 193 -12.59 6.23 -3.30
CA ILE A 193 -12.49 6.79 -4.64
C ILE A 193 -13.08 8.20 -4.66
N ASN A 194 -14.25 8.42 -4.06
CA ASN A 194 -14.87 9.74 -3.95
C ASN A 194 -14.02 10.72 -3.13
N ALA A 195 -13.44 10.28 -2.01
CA ALA A 195 -12.53 11.13 -1.24
C ALA A 195 -11.28 11.55 -2.04
N MET A 196 -10.73 10.63 -2.85
CA MET A 196 -9.61 10.95 -3.74
C MET A 196 -10.02 11.87 -4.90
N ILE A 197 -11.20 11.69 -5.49
CA ILE A 197 -11.76 12.61 -6.50
C ILE A 197 -11.91 14.00 -5.90
N ALA A 198 -12.42 14.11 -4.67
CA ALA A 198 -12.54 15.39 -3.98
C ALA A 198 -11.18 16.08 -3.80
N LEU A 199 -10.14 15.32 -3.45
CA LEU A 199 -8.78 15.85 -3.34
C LEU A 199 -8.26 16.36 -4.69
N VAL A 200 -8.45 15.61 -5.79
CA VAL A 200 -8.03 16.04 -7.13
C VAL A 200 -8.75 17.31 -7.57
N TYR A 201 -10.08 17.39 -7.40
CA TYR A 201 -10.84 18.61 -7.71
C TYR A 201 -10.39 19.81 -6.87
N THR A 202 -10.05 19.60 -5.61
CA THR A 202 -9.48 20.64 -4.74
C THR A 202 -8.17 21.18 -5.32
N GLN A 203 -7.29 20.31 -5.81
CA GLN A 203 -6.03 20.72 -6.45
C GLN A 203 -6.22 21.45 -7.79
N ILE A 204 -7.30 21.15 -8.51
CA ILE A 204 -7.70 21.86 -9.73
C ILE A 204 -8.32 23.24 -9.40
N GLY A 205 -8.83 23.41 -8.18
CA GLY A 205 -9.56 24.61 -7.74
C GLY A 205 -11.08 24.53 -7.93
N ASP A 206 -11.61 23.36 -8.30
CA ASP A 206 -13.04 23.11 -8.43
C ASP A 206 -13.64 22.68 -7.08
N ILE A 207 -13.84 23.66 -6.21
CA ILE A 207 -14.34 23.41 -4.84
C ILE A 207 -15.76 22.83 -4.84
N THR A 208 -16.59 23.21 -5.82
CA THR A 208 -17.97 22.72 -5.94
C THR A 208 -18.00 21.20 -6.18
N ASN A 209 -17.22 20.71 -7.14
CA ASN A 209 -17.14 19.27 -7.36
C ASN A 209 -16.39 18.55 -6.23
N ALA A 210 -15.39 19.19 -5.62
CA ALA A 210 -14.72 18.63 -4.44
C ALA A 210 -15.71 18.39 -3.29
N GLN A 211 -16.56 19.36 -2.97
CA GLN A 211 -17.60 19.25 -1.95
C GLN A 211 -18.57 18.11 -2.23
N LYS A 212 -19.11 18.08 -3.45
CA LYS A 212 -20.04 17.02 -3.87
C LYS A 212 -19.44 15.63 -3.66
N HIS A 213 -18.17 15.43 -4.03
CA HIS A 213 -17.53 14.13 -3.91
C HIS A 213 -17.16 13.78 -2.46
N ILE A 214 -16.76 14.73 -1.61
CA ILE A 214 -16.53 14.42 -0.19
C ILE A 214 -17.84 14.10 0.54
N GLU A 215 -18.96 14.72 0.15
CA GLU A 215 -20.29 14.38 0.65
C GLU A 215 -20.68 12.94 0.27
N ASN A 216 -20.49 12.55 -0.99
CA ASN A 216 -20.71 11.16 -1.43
C ASN A 216 -19.85 10.16 -0.62
N ALA A 217 -18.60 10.53 -0.27
CA ALA A 217 -17.74 9.68 0.55
C ALA A 217 -18.25 9.53 2.00
N ILE A 218 -18.86 10.58 2.56
CA ILE A 218 -19.49 10.58 3.88
C ILE A 218 -20.76 9.74 3.86
N GLU A 219 -21.62 9.91 2.86
CA GLU A 219 -22.89 9.18 2.71
C GLU A 219 -22.70 7.67 2.55
N ALA A 220 -21.61 7.26 1.90
CA ALA A 220 -21.26 5.85 1.76
C ALA A 220 -20.98 5.12 3.10
N GLY A 221 -20.84 5.84 4.22
CA GLY A 221 -20.96 5.27 5.57
C GLY A 221 -19.87 4.26 5.95
N SER A 222 -18.60 4.67 5.89
CA SER A 222 -17.45 3.83 6.28
C SER A 222 -17.03 3.99 7.75
N LYS A 223 -16.18 3.09 8.26
CA LYS A 223 -15.56 3.22 9.60
C LYS A 223 -14.73 4.50 9.79
N ILE A 224 -14.29 5.12 8.68
CA ILE A 224 -13.45 6.32 8.68
C ILE A 224 -14.23 7.58 8.29
N THR A 225 -15.57 7.55 8.39
CA THR A 225 -16.44 8.67 7.98
C THR A 225 -16.12 9.98 8.70
N GLU A 226 -15.71 9.94 9.97
CA GLU A 226 -15.30 11.17 10.69
C GLU A 226 -14.05 11.82 10.07
N ILE A 227 -13.14 11.04 9.49
CA ILE A 227 -12.01 11.59 8.75
C ILE A 227 -12.51 12.38 7.55
N TYR A 228 -13.50 11.86 6.80
CA TYR A 228 -14.09 12.60 5.67
C TYR A 228 -14.83 13.85 6.11
N ARG A 229 -15.51 13.84 7.27
CA ARG A 229 -16.13 15.05 7.82
C ARG A 229 -15.10 16.11 8.17
N GLY A 230 -13.99 15.73 8.80
CA GLY A 230 -12.88 16.65 9.07
C GLY A 230 -12.26 17.22 7.79
N LEU A 231 -12.08 16.38 6.76
CA LEU A 231 -11.60 16.81 5.44
C LEU A 231 -12.59 17.79 4.76
N ARG A 232 -13.91 17.55 4.87
CA ARG A 232 -14.93 18.49 4.38
C ARG A 232 -14.84 19.85 5.08
N SER A 233 -14.68 19.88 6.41
CA SER A 233 -14.50 21.14 7.15
C SER A 233 -13.23 21.88 6.72
N ALA A 234 -12.12 21.15 6.54
CA ALA A 234 -10.87 21.74 6.05
C ALA A 234 -11.00 22.29 4.61
N LEU A 235 -11.70 21.57 3.72
CA LEU A 235 -12.01 22.01 2.35
C LEU A 235 -12.80 23.32 2.34
N LEU A 236 -13.70 23.51 3.32
CA LEU A 236 -14.50 24.70 3.51
C LEU A 236 -13.75 25.87 4.17
N GLY A 237 -12.50 25.68 4.56
CA GLY A 237 -11.71 26.65 5.32
C GLY A 237 -12.07 26.74 6.81
N ASP A 238 -12.94 25.85 7.31
CA ASP A 238 -13.32 25.76 8.73
C ASP A 238 -12.33 24.86 9.48
N PHE A 239 -11.12 25.40 9.66
CA PHE A 239 -9.99 24.68 10.26
C PHE A 239 -10.19 24.41 11.76
N ASP A 240 -10.83 25.29 12.51
CA ASP A 240 -11.14 25.05 13.94
C ASP A 240 -12.01 23.81 14.13
N ASN A 241 -13.07 23.68 13.31
CA ASN A 241 -13.94 22.52 13.33
C ASN A 241 -13.25 21.26 12.81
N ALA A 242 -12.47 21.37 11.73
CA ALA A 242 -11.67 20.26 11.22
C ALA A 242 -10.74 19.70 12.31
N TYR A 243 -10.05 20.58 13.05
CA TYR A 243 -9.18 20.20 14.16
C TYR A 243 -9.95 19.47 15.25
N SER A 244 -11.10 20.00 15.66
CA SER A 244 -11.97 19.39 16.66
C SER A 244 -12.39 17.96 16.27
N ILE A 245 -12.83 17.78 15.02
CA ILE A 245 -13.24 16.48 14.48
C ILE A 245 -12.06 15.49 14.48
N PHE A 246 -10.91 15.88 13.93
CA PHE A 246 -9.76 14.98 13.86
C PHE A 246 -9.25 14.60 15.26
N ASN A 247 -9.20 15.55 16.18
CA ASN A 247 -8.76 15.29 17.56
C ASN A 247 -9.73 14.35 18.30
N ALA A 248 -11.04 14.48 18.08
CA ALA A 248 -12.05 13.56 18.61
C ALA A 248 -11.98 12.16 17.97
N THR A 249 -11.50 12.07 16.73
CA THR A 249 -11.35 10.80 16.01
C THR A 249 -10.10 10.02 16.45
N LEU A 250 -9.03 10.71 16.84
CA LEU A 250 -7.73 10.10 17.16
C LEU A 250 -7.78 8.95 18.20
N PRO A 251 -8.54 9.04 19.31
CA PRO A 251 -8.63 7.96 20.31
C PRO A 251 -9.17 6.64 19.72
N LEU A 252 -10.01 6.69 18.69
CA LEU A 252 -10.58 5.49 18.06
C LEU A 252 -9.51 4.58 17.44
N PHE A 253 -8.31 5.10 17.19
CA PHE A 253 -7.18 4.33 16.64
C PHE A 253 -6.11 3.98 17.68
N LYS A 254 -6.27 4.40 18.96
CA LYS A 254 -5.28 4.14 20.01
C LYS A 254 -5.55 2.86 20.81
N ASP A 255 -6.80 2.42 20.88
CA ASP A 255 -7.24 1.31 21.75
C ASP A 255 -7.24 -0.07 21.06
N GLU A 256 -6.96 -0.14 19.76
CA GLU A 256 -6.81 -1.41 19.05
C GLU A 256 -5.36 -1.93 19.21
N GLU A 257 -5.18 -3.26 19.30
CA GLU A 257 -3.83 -3.84 19.25
C GLU A 257 -3.07 -3.28 18.04
N PRO A 258 -1.84 -2.77 18.21
CA PRO A 258 -1.14 -2.03 17.18
C PRO A 258 -0.86 -2.94 15.97
N SER A 259 -1.75 -2.88 14.99
CA SER A 259 -1.59 -3.45 13.66
C SER A 259 -0.99 -2.41 12.72
N SER A 260 -0.44 -2.87 11.59
CA SER A 260 0.09 -1.96 10.55
C SER A 260 -1.00 -1.05 9.98
N VAL A 261 -2.25 -1.53 9.91
CA VAL A 261 -3.39 -0.77 9.38
C VAL A 261 -3.82 0.32 10.36
N VAL A 262 -3.96 -0.02 11.65
CA VAL A 262 -4.32 0.94 12.71
C VAL A 262 -3.29 2.06 12.80
N THR A 263 -2.00 1.71 12.73
CA THR A 263 -0.89 2.69 12.73
C THR A 263 -0.97 3.64 11.53
N ALA A 264 -1.37 3.16 10.35
CA ALA A 264 -1.51 4.00 9.16
C ALA A 264 -2.67 5.00 9.28
N CYS A 265 -3.81 4.57 9.82
CA CYS A 265 -4.95 5.46 10.09
C CYS A 265 -4.64 6.48 11.20
N GLU A 266 -3.96 6.06 12.28
CA GLU A 266 -3.47 6.96 13.33
C GLU A 266 -2.58 8.06 12.72
N ASN A 267 -1.60 7.69 11.90
CA ASN A 267 -0.72 8.63 11.22
C ASN A 267 -1.45 9.57 10.25
N LEU A 268 -2.48 9.08 9.55
CA LEU A 268 -3.31 9.92 8.67
C LEU A 268 -4.03 11.01 9.49
N VAL A 269 -4.63 10.64 10.62
CA VAL A 269 -5.31 11.61 11.50
C VAL A 269 -4.31 12.60 12.09
N LEU A 270 -3.17 12.14 12.61
CA LEU A 270 -2.13 13.01 13.15
C LEU A 270 -1.61 14.00 12.10
N ASN A 271 -1.38 13.56 10.87
CA ASN A 271 -0.98 14.44 9.77
C ASN A 271 -2.04 15.52 9.50
N ASN A 272 -3.31 15.13 9.40
CA ASN A 272 -4.41 16.08 9.20
C ASN A 272 -4.53 17.08 10.37
N ILE A 273 -4.40 16.64 11.62
CA ILE A 273 -4.34 17.53 12.80
C ILE A 273 -3.23 18.56 12.65
N ALA A 274 -2.02 18.12 12.28
CA ALA A 274 -0.89 19.02 12.13
C ALA A 274 -1.07 20.04 11.00
N VAL A 275 -1.58 19.60 9.85
CA VAL A 275 -1.90 20.49 8.71
C VAL A 275 -2.92 21.53 9.14
N THR A 276 -3.99 21.14 9.83
CA THR A 276 -5.00 22.07 10.34
C THR A 276 -4.40 23.08 11.32
N LEU A 277 -3.54 22.63 12.24
CA LEU A 277 -2.83 23.54 13.16
C LEU A 277 -1.93 24.55 12.42
N PHE A 278 -1.31 24.17 11.31
CA PHE A 278 -0.56 25.14 10.48
C PHE A 278 -1.47 26.20 9.87
N TYR A 279 -2.63 25.81 9.32
CA TYR A 279 -3.61 26.77 8.79
C TYR A 279 -4.20 27.68 9.88
N MET A 280 -4.24 27.22 11.12
CA MET A 280 -4.63 28.01 12.30
C MET A 280 -3.48 28.88 12.86
N ASN A 281 -2.35 29.00 12.15
CA ASN A 281 -1.14 29.71 12.60
C ASN A 281 -0.51 29.20 13.91
N ASN A 282 -0.73 27.93 14.26
CA ASN A 282 -0.13 27.28 15.43
C ASN A 282 0.96 26.28 15.03
N ALA A 283 2.02 26.80 14.40
CA ALA A 283 3.10 25.97 13.87
C ALA A 283 3.88 25.19 14.94
N ALA A 284 3.99 25.72 16.16
CA ALA A 284 4.65 25.04 17.26
C ALA A 284 3.93 23.74 17.63
N ALA A 285 2.60 23.79 17.79
CA ALA A 285 1.80 22.61 18.06
C ALA A 285 1.77 21.65 16.85
N GLY A 286 1.62 22.18 15.62
CA GLY A 286 1.62 21.36 14.41
C GLY A 286 2.91 20.54 14.25
N LYS A 287 4.07 21.13 14.55
CA LYS A 287 5.35 20.44 14.54
C LYS A 287 5.42 19.30 15.56
N VAL A 288 4.97 19.53 16.79
CA VAL A 288 4.92 18.48 17.84
C VAL A 288 4.08 17.29 17.39
N ILE A 289 2.94 17.53 16.75
CA ILE A 289 2.08 16.48 16.23
C ILE A 289 2.76 15.69 15.09
N ILE A 290 3.37 16.36 14.11
CA ILE A 290 4.12 15.68 13.04
C ILE A 290 5.26 14.82 13.58
N ASP A 291 6.00 15.34 14.55
CA ASP A 291 7.11 14.62 15.18
C ASP A 291 6.64 13.36 15.94
N SER A 292 5.35 13.29 16.29
CA SER A 292 4.73 12.14 16.96
C SER A 292 4.25 11.03 16.01
N CYS A 293 4.15 11.30 14.70
CA CYS A 293 3.75 10.30 13.71
C CYS A 293 4.77 9.15 13.67
N LYS A 294 4.29 7.91 13.89
CA LYS A 294 5.14 6.70 13.94
C LYS A 294 5.57 6.33 12.52
N ASN A 295 6.80 5.86 12.32
CA ASN A 295 7.30 5.39 11.01
C ASN A 295 7.30 6.44 9.88
N VAL A 296 7.21 7.75 10.19
CA VAL A 296 7.48 8.78 9.19
C VAL A 296 8.97 8.76 8.88
N HIS A 297 9.31 8.53 7.61
CA HIS A 297 10.67 8.71 7.12
C HIS A 297 11.12 10.13 7.45
N LYS A 298 11.97 10.27 8.47
CA LYS A 298 12.80 11.47 8.60
C LYS A 298 13.78 11.43 7.43
N VAL A 299 13.44 12.12 6.35
CA VAL A 299 14.43 12.46 5.32
C VAL A 299 15.42 13.40 6.02
N CYS A 300 16.52 12.84 6.49
CA CYS A 300 17.67 13.65 6.86
C CYS A 300 18.20 14.24 5.54
N TYR A 301 17.88 15.51 5.28
CA TYR A 301 18.71 16.31 4.40
C TYR A 301 20.01 16.57 5.18
N GLU A 302 21.06 15.84 4.85
CA GLU A 302 22.45 16.26 5.11
C GLU A 302 22.98 17.01 3.87
#